data_AF-A0A9Q7SHI8-F1
#
_entry.id   AF-A0A9Q7SHI8-F1
#
_cell.length_a   1.000
_cell.length_b   1.000
_cell.length_c   1.000
_cell.angle_alpha   90.00
_cell.angle_beta   90.00
_cell.angle_gamma   90.00
#
_symmetry.space_group_name_H-M   'P 1'
#
loop_
_entity.id
_entity.type
_entity.pdbx_description
1 polymer ?
#
loop_
_entity_poly.entity_id
_entity_poly.type
_entity_poly.pdbx_seq_one_letter_code
_entity_poly.pdbx_strand_id
1 'polypeptide(L)'
;MPSTIATTGDSVIRMHRNVGEGARSAAAGLPTASAEGMRAGHAAILEGALAETRKSLEELARVASVGAGGAEALSGQDSESGRKFGGVREVRRG
;
A
#
# COMPACT_ATOMS: atom_id res chain seq x y z
N MET A 1 30.21 6.10 -6.15
CA MET A 1 28.76 6.27 -6.39
C MET A 1 28.12 6.61 -5.04
N PRO A 2 27.71 7.87 -4.80
CA PRO A 2 27.01 8.20 -3.57
C PRO A 2 25.64 7.54 -3.64
N SER A 3 25.45 6.50 -2.84
CA SER A 3 24.14 5.93 -2.56
C SER A 3 23.36 6.99 -1.80
N THR A 4 22.66 7.86 -2.54
CA THR A 4 21.57 8.64 -1.97
C THR A 4 20.56 7.61 -1.50
N ILE A 5 20.61 7.28 -0.21
CA ILE A 5 19.45 6.78 0.50
C ILE A 5 18.48 7.97 0.45
N ALA A 6 17.76 8.07 -0.66
CA ALA A 6 16.55 8.85 -0.73
C ALA A 6 15.74 8.36 0.46
N THR A 7 15.52 9.28 1.40
CA THR A 7 14.83 9.12 2.69
C THR A 7 14.04 7.82 2.76
N THR A 8 14.30 6.98 3.76
CA THR A 8 13.58 5.72 4.01
C THR A 8 12.06 5.85 3.79
N GLY A 9 11.49 7.03 4.06
CA GLY A 9 10.13 7.44 3.70
C GLY A 9 9.72 7.19 2.24
N ASP A 10 10.51 7.57 1.23
CA ASP A 10 10.16 7.41 -0.20
C ASP A 10 9.98 5.94 -0.59
N SER A 11 10.80 5.06 -0.04
CA SER A 11 10.69 3.62 -0.29
C SER A 11 9.42 3.02 0.35
N VAL A 12 9.04 3.50 1.54
CA VAL A 12 7.83 3.08 2.27
C VAL A 12 6.56 3.63 1.61
N ILE A 13 6.58 4.89 1.18
CA ILE A 13 5.49 5.51 0.41
C ILE A 13 5.25 4.71 -0.88
N ARG A 14 6.33 4.39 -1.62
CA ARG A 14 6.24 3.59 -2.85
C ARG A 14 5.72 2.18 -2.58
N MET A 15 6.18 1.54 -1.50
CA MET A 15 5.68 0.23 -1.09
C MET A 15 4.15 0.25 -0.89
N HIS A 16 3.64 1.21 -0.13
CA HIS A 16 2.20 1.35 0.10
C HIS A 16 1.43 1.61 -1.19
N ARG A 17 1.90 2.52 -2.06
CA ARG A 17 1.25 2.78 -3.35
C ARG A 17 1.20 1.53 -4.23
N ASN A 18 2.30 0.80 -4.34
CA ASN A 18 2.38 -0.44 -5.12
C ASN A 18 1.41 -1.51 -4.59
N VAL A 19 1.28 -1.65 -3.26
CA VAL A 19 0.29 -2.57 -2.66
C VAL A 19 -1.14 -2.14 -3.02
N GLY A 20 -1.43 -0.84 -2.94
CA GLY A 20 -2.76 -0.32 -3.28
C GLY A 20 -3.11 -0.51 -4.76
N GLU A 21 -2.16 -0.29 -5.66
CA GLU A 21 -2.33 -0.54 -7.10
C GLU A 21 -2.51 -2.03 -7.39
N GLY A 22 -1.69 -2.89 -6.79
CA GLY A 22 -1.80 -4.34 -6.92
C GLY A 22 -3.16 -4.86 -6.44
N ALA A 23 -3.66 -4.34 -5.32
CA ALA A 23 -4.97 -4.71 -4.79
C ALA A 23 -6.12 -4.32 -5.73
N ARG A 24 -6.09 -3.11 -6.30
CA ARG A 24 -7.09 -2.68 -7.31
C ARG A 24 -7.02 -3.54 -8.58
N SER A 25 -5.81 -3.81 -9.06
CA SER A 25 -5.61 -4.67 -10.23
C SER A 25 -6.13 -6.09 -9.99
N ALA A 26 -5.89 -6.64 -8.81
CA ALA A 26 -6.40 -7.96 -8.44
C ALA A 26 -7.93 -7.98 -8.35
N ALA A 27 -8.54 -6.95 -7.74
CA ALA A 27 -10.00 -6.83 -7.66
C ALA A 27 -10.63 -6.74 -9.06
N ALA A 28 -10.04 -5.96 -9.96
CA ALA A 28 -10.48 -5.86 -11.35
C ALA A 28 -10.33 -7.18 -12.12
N GLY A 29 -9.33 -8.00 -11.76
CA GLY A 29 -9.05 -9.29 -12.39
C GLY A 29 -9.84 -10.48 -11.81
N LEU A 30 -10.69 -10.29 -10.80
CA LEU A 30 -11.48 -11.39 -10.25
C LEU A 30 -12.49 -11.92 -11.28
N PRO A 31 -12.56 -13.24 -11.51
CA PRO A 31 -13.50 -13.84 -12.43
C PRO A 31 -14.94 -13.78 -11.89
N THR A 32 -15.91 -14.05 -12.76
CA THR A 32 -17.29 -14.42 -12.38
C THR A 32 -17.41 -15.95 -12.41
N ALA A 33 -18.14 -16.54 -11.47
CA ALA A 33 -18.40 -17.97 -11.45
C ALA A 33 -19.41 -18.35 -12.55
N SER A 34 -19.03 -19.34 -13.37
CA SER A 34 -19.97 -20.03 -14.26
C SER A 34 -20.61 -21.20 -13.50
N ALA A 35 -21.94 -21.32 -13.61
CA ALA A 35 -22.68 -22.45 -13.03
C ALA A 35 -22.63 -23.72 -13.91
N GLU A 36 -21.99 -23.66 -15.08
CA GLU A 36 -21.95 -24.78 -16.02
C GLU A 36 -21.24 -26.01 -15.42
N GLY A 37 -21.94 -27.15 -15.39
CA GLY A 37 -21.44 -28.39 -14.79
C GLY A 37 -21.38 -28.39 -13.25
N MET A 38 -21.79 -27.33 -12.56
CA MET A 38 -21.78 -27.25 -11.11
C MET A 38 -23.05 -27.82 -10.48
N ARG A 39 -22.92 -28.35 -9.26
CA ARG A 39 -24.06 -28.75 -8.43
C ARG A 39 -24.87 -27.51 -8.05
N ALA A 40 -26.20 -27.66 -7.93
CA ALA A 40 -27.08 -26.57 -7.51
C ALA A 40 -26.58 -25.93 -6.20
N GLY A 41 -26.43 -24.60 -6.19
CA GLY A 41 -25.95 -23.82 -5.05
C GLY A 41 -24.44 -23.57 -4.99
N HIS A 42 -23.60 -24.35 -5.67
CA HIS A 42 -22.14 -24.12 -5.65
C HIS A 42 -21.73 -22.82 -6.34
N ALA A 43 -22.38 -22.47 -7.46
CA ALA A 43 -22.11 -21.22 -8.15
C ALA A 43 -22.38 -20.01 -7.23
N ALA A 44 -23.44 -20.06 -6.42
CA ALA A 44 -23.76 -19.00 -5.47
C ALA A 44 -22.73 -18.89 -4.33
N ILE A 45 -22.20 -20.02 -3.84
CA ILE A 45 -21.13 -20.03 -2.83
C ILE A 45 -19.86 -19.42 -3.40
N LEU A 46 -19.49 -19.80 -4.64
CA LEU A 46 -18.30 -19.25 -5.30
C LEU A 46 -18.44 -17.76 -5.60
N GLU A 47 -19.60 -17.30 -6.09
CA GLU A 47 -19.88 -15.88 -6.25
C GLU A 47 -19.78 -15.12 -4.92
N GLY A 48 -20.31 -15.69 -3.82
CA GLY A 48 -20.16 -15.11 -2.49
C GLY A 48 -18.70 -14.97 -2.06
N ALA A 49 -17.88 -16.00 -2.28
CA ALA A 49 -16.46 -15.96 -1.97
C ALA A 49 -15.69 -14.94 -2.84
N LEU A 50 -16.03 -14.85 -4.14
CA LEU A 50 -15.45 -13.87 -5.06
C LEU A 50 -15.84 -12.44 -4.67
N ALA A 51 -17.09 -12.21 -4.25
CA ALA A 51 -17.55 -10.92 -3.76
C ALA A 51 -16.82 -10.50 -2.47
N GLU A 52 -16.65 -11.42 -1.51
CA GLU A 52 -15.90 -11.13 -0.28
C GLU A 52 -14.42 -10.87 -0.56
N THR A 53 -13.83 -11.60 -1.51
CA THR A 53 -12.46 -11.36 -1.98
C THR A 53 -12.32 -9.98 -2.60
N ARG A 54 -13.28 -9.56 -3.44
CA ARG A 54 -13.31 -8.22 -4.05
C ARG A 54 -13.33 -7.14 -2.98
N LYS A 55 -14.23 -7.26 -2.01
CA LYS A 55 -14.37 -6.33 -0.88
C LYS A 55 -13.08 -6.23 -0.07
N SER A 56 -12.44 -7.36 0.22
CA SER A 56 -11.18 -7.41 0.96
C SER A 56 -10.04 -6.71 0.20
N LEU A 57 -9.98 -6.87 -1.12
CA LEU A 57 -8.98 -6.20 -1.96
C LEU A 57 -9.21 -4.68 -2.05
N GLU A 58 -10.46 -4.24 -2.15
CA GLU A 58 -10.82 -2.82 -2.11
C GLU A 58 -10.42 -2.18 -0.76
N GLU A 59 -10.68 -2.89 0.33
CA GLU A 59 -10.27 -2.47 1.68
C GLU A 59 -8.74 -2.40 1.82
N LEU A 60 -8.01 -3.39 1.28
CA LEU A 60 -6.55 -3.36 1.23
C LEU A 60 -6.05 -2.14 0.44
N ALA A 61 -6.67 -1.81 -0.69
CA ALA A 61 -6.33 -0.62 -1.46
C ALA A 61 -6.55 0.69 -0.68
N ARG A 62 -7.61 0.74 0.14
CA ARG A 62 -7.90 1.87 1.03
C ARG A 62 -6.83 2.00 2.12
N VAL A 63 -6.54 0.93 2.84
CA VAL A 63 -5.51 0.91 3.91
C VAL A 63 -4.14 1.27 3.35
N ALA A 64 -3.79 0.76 2.18
CA ALA A 64 -2.56 1.11 1.49
C ALA A 64 -2.47 2.61 1.18
N SER A 65 -3.57 3.24 0.78
CA SER A 65 -3.62 4.70 0.54
C SER A 65 -3.42 5.49 1.84
N VAL A 66 -4.02 5.05 2.95
CA VAL A 66 -3.79 5.64 4.29
C VAL A 66 -2.33 5.48 4.70
N GLY A 67 -1.74 4.31 4.50
CA GLY A 67 -0.34 4.04 4.81
C GLY A 67 0.63 4.93 4.02
N ALA A 68 0.36 5.14 2.72
CA ALA A 68 1.13 6.07 1.90
C ALA A 68 1.06 7.51 2.44
N GLY A 69 -0.14 8.00 2.76
CA GLY A 69 -0.32 9.34 3.33
C GLY A 69 0.34 9.52 4.70
N GLY A 70 0.30 8.49 5.55
CA GLY A 70 1.01 8.49 6.84
C GLY A 70 2.54 8.52 6.67
N ALA A 71 3.07 7.73 5.74
CA ALA A 71 4.50 7.71 5.43
C ALA A 71 4.98 9.04 4.81
N GLU A 72 4.16 9.69 3.98
CA GLU A 72 4.41 11.03 3.46
C GLU A 72 4.49 12.07 4.58
N ALA A 73 3.54 12.03 5.52
CA ALA A 73 3.53 12.96 6.65
C ALA A 73 4.79 12.82 7.53
N LEU A 74 5.19 11.58 7.83
CA LEU A 74 6.42 11.31 8.61
C LEU A 74 7.68 11.77 7.86
N SER A 75 7.79 11.48 6.57
CA SER A 75 8.91 11.96 5.73
C SER A 75 9.00 13.49 5.71
N GLY A 76 7.84 14.16 5.69
CA GLY A 76 7.74 15.62 5.81
C GLY A 76 8.28 16.14 7.14
N GLN A 77 7.91 15.51 8.25
CA GLN A 77 8.41 15.84 9.60
C GLN A 77 9.92 15.61 9.74
N ASP A 78 10.44 14.51 9.20
CA ASP A 78 11.88 14.22 9.19
C ASP A 78 12.64 15.32 8.43
N SER A 79 12.12 15.73 7.27
CA SER A 79 12.71 16.78 6.44
C SER A 79 12.64 18.17 7.11
N GLU A 80 11.57 18.47 7.84
CA GLU A 80 11.42 19.70 8.61
C GLU A 80 12.39 19.73 9.80
N SER A 81 12.45 18.64 10.57
CA SER A 81 13.34 18.50 11.72
C SER A 81 14.81 18.55 11.30
N GLY A 82 15.18 17.83 10.22
CA GLY A 82 16.54 17.85 9.68
C GLY A 82 16.99 19.24 9.24
N ARG A 83 16.09 20.04 8.66
CA ARG A 83 16.37 21.45 8.32
C ARG A 83 16.54 22.33 9.56
N LYS A 84 15.71 22.13 10.58
CA LYS A 84 15.75 22.92 11.83
C LYS A 84 17.04 22.70 12.63
N PHE A 85 17.60 21.49 12.60
CA PHE A 85 18.78 21.14 13.39
C PHE A 85 20.08 20.99 12.58
N GLY A 86 20.03 21.03 11.24
CA GLY A 86 21.21 20.87 10.38
C GLY A 86 22.29 21.95 10.53
N GLY A 87 21.97 23.09 11.15
CA GLY A 87 22.91 24.17 11.47
C GLY A 87 23.48 24.12 12.90
N VAL A 88 23.06 23.17 13.75
CA VAL A 88 23.54 23.08 15.13
C VAL A 88 24.94 22.47 15.13
N ARG A 89 25.94 23.34 15.27
CA ARG A 89 27.38 23.06 15.20
C ARG A 89 27.89 22.33 16.45
N GLU A 90 27.28 21.22 16.87
CA GLU A 90 27.71 20.48 18.07
C GLU A 90 27.57 18.96 18.01
N VAL A 91 27.10 18.36 16.90
CA VAL A 91 27.02 16.89 16.77
C VAL A 91 27.90 16.37 15.63
N ARG A 92 29.20 16.68 15.69
CA ARG A 92 30.23 15.81 15.10
C ARG A 92 30.88 15.06 16.24
N ARG A 93 30.46 13.81 16.48
CA ARG A 93 31.25 12.89 17.29
C ARG A 93 32.56 12.62 16.54
N GLY A 94 33.67 13.00 17.17
CA GLY A 94 34.90 12.21 17.06
C GLY A 94 34.72 10.85 17.70
#